data_AF-A0A920RUQ4-F1
#
_entry.id   AF-A0A920RUQ4-F1
#
_cell.length_a   1.000
_cell.length_b   1.000
_cell.length_c   1.000
_cell.angle_alpha   90.00
_cell.angle_beta   90.00
_cell.angle_gamma   90.00
#
_symmetry.space_group_name_H-M   'P 1'
#
loop_
_entity.id
_entity.type
_entity.pdbx_description
1 polymer ?
#
loop_
_entity_poly.entity_id
_entity_poly.type
_entity_poly.pdbx_seq_one_letter_code
_entity_poly.pdbx_strand_id
1 'polypeptide(L)'
;MLLHDQDAQLLFQSQTPKELRTIPVLSQGLEALEQANAELGMALSQKEMEYLIENFEALKRDPTDAELMMFAQANSEHCRHKVFNADWIIDGIKQEHTLFDMIKHTYKSFPEGILSAYKDNAAVMTGGTGKWFMPDSEKKSYSFFEDNIHSMMKVETHNHPTAISPFPGAATGSGGEIRDEAATGRGATPKAGLTGFVVSHLQIPDFTQSWEKSIGRPDRIASSMEIMMEGPIGGASFNNEFGRPNILGFFEHLKTRINFMKTTPGDITNQ
;
A
#
# COMPACT_ATOMS: atom_id res chain seq x y z
N MET A 1 -21.47 14.86 -11.50
CA MET A 1 -21.91 14.42 -12.84
C MET A 1 -22.50 15.64 -13.51
N LEU A 2 -21.90 16.14 -14.58
CA LEU A 2 -22.47 17.24 -15.35
C LEU A 2 -23.61 16.66 -16.16
N LEU A 3 -24.82 17.19 -15.96
CA LEU A 3 -26.03 16.63 -16.58
C LEU A 3 -26.37 17.36 -17.89
N HIS A 4 -25.75 18.52 -18.14
CA HIS A 4 -25.98 19.34 -19.34
C HIS A 4 -24.68 19.95 -19.86
N ASP A 5 -24.57 20.12 -21.18
CA ASP A 5 -23.38 20.71 -21.83
C ASP A 5 -23.07 22.14 -21.35
N GLN A 6 -24.09 22.88 -20.91
CA GLN A 6 -23.92 24.24 -20.35
C GLN A 6 -23.15 24.23 -19.02
N ASP A 7 -23.18 23.11 -18.29
CA ASP A 7 -22.45 22.93 -17.03
C ASP A 7 -20.94 22.69 -17.28
N ALA A 8 -20.51 22.48 -18.52
CA ALA A 8 -19.09 22.27 -18.86
C ALA A 8 -18.19 23.43 -18.42
N GLN A 9 -18.74 24.65 -18.31
CA GLN A 9 -18.00 25.80 -17.78
C GLN A 9 -17.55 25.58 -16.32
N LEU A 10 -18.26 24.75 -15.54
CA LEU A 10 -17.87 24.40 -14.17
C LEU A 10 -16.52 23.66 -14.11
N LEU A 11 -16.14 22.91 -15.16
CA LEU A 11 -14.86 22.20 -15.22
C LEU A 11 -13.65 23.15 -15.32
N PHE A 12 -13.87 24.35 -15.83
CA PHE A 12 -12.81 25.32 -16.09
C PHE A 12 -12.87 26.52 -15.13
N GLN A 13 -13.69 26.45 -14.08
CA GLN A 13 -13.74 27.49 -13.07
C GLN A 13 -12.41 27.58 -12.32
N SER A 14 -11.83 28.78 -12.32
CA SER A 14 -10.70 29.09 -11.47
C SER A 14 -11.18 29.29 -10.04
N GLN A 15 -10.55 28.59 -9.10
CA GLN A 15 -10.81 28.71 -7.67
C GLN A 15 -9.68 29.50 -7.01
N THR A 16 -9.99 30.25 -5.95
CA THR A 16 -8.96 30.88 -5.12
C THR A 16 -8.36 29.86 -4.16
N PRO A 17 -7.03 29.86 -3.91
CA PRO A 17 -6.42 28.99 -2.92
C PRO A 17 -7.09 29.14 -1.55
N LYS A 18 -7.36 28.02 -0.88
CA LYS A 18 -7.94 28.03 0.47
C LYS A 18 -6.88 28.43 1.50
N GLU A 19 -7.33 29.11 2.55
CA GLU A 19 -6.46 29.48 3.67
C GLU A 19 -6.16 28.28 4.58
N LEU A 20 -5.00 28.34 5.23
CA LEU A 20 -4.58 27.35 6.22
C LEU A 20 -5.44 27.47 7.49
N ARG A 21 -5.99 26.36 7.99
CA ARG A 21 -6.80 26.36 9.21
C ARG A 21 -5.92 26.06 10.42
N THR A 22 -6.12 26.83 11.49
CA THR A 22 -5.52 26.57 12.81
C THR A 22 -6.56 25.91 13.71
N ILE A 23 -6.17 24.87 14.44
CA ILE A 23 -7.05 24.10 15.33
C ILE A 23 -6.78 24.54 16.78
N PRO A 24 -7.77 25.06 17.52
CA PRO A 24 -7.56 25.80 18.77
C PRO A 24 -7.29 24.91 20.00
N VAL A 25 -6.31 24.00 19.91
CA VAL A 25 -5.93 23.02 20.93
C VAL A 25 -5.52 23.66 22.24
N LEU A 26 -4.85 24.81 22.26
CA LEU A 26 -4.44 25.47 23.51
C LEU A 26 -5.62 25.99 24.33
N SER A 27 -6.72 26.37 23.65
CA SER A 27 -7.89 26.93 24.31
C SER A 27 -9.01 25.92 24.56
N GLN A 28 -9.10 24.88 23.71
CA GLN A 28 -10.18 23.90 23.72
C GLN A 28 -9.70 22.47 24.02
N GLY A 29 -8.38 22.25 24.10
CA GLY A 29 -7.79 20.96 24.46
C GLY A 29 -8.20 19.83 23.53
N LEU A 30 -8.62 18.71 24.14
CA LEU A 30 -8.97 17.48 23.45
C LEU A 30 -10.19 17.61 22.53
N GLU A 31 -11.18 18.42 22.90
CA GLU A 31 -12.42 18.56 22.12
C GLU A 31 -12.16 19.10 20.70
N ALA A 32 -11.25 20.08 20.57
CA ALA A 32 -10.85 20.61 19.27
C ALA A 32 -10.15 19.55 18.39
N LEU A 33 -9.37 18.65 18.99
CA LEU A 33 -8.74 17.55 18.26
C LEU A 33 -9.73 16.45 17.89
N GLU A 34 -10.68 16.11 18.76
CA GLU A 34 -11.72 15.13 18.45
C GLU A 34 -12.60 15.60 17.28
N GLN A 35 -12.99 16.87 17.30
CA GLN A 35 -13.72 17.48 16.19
C GLN A 35 -12.89 17.48 14.90
N ALA A 36 -11.63 17.94 14.96
CA ALA A 36 -10.75 17.93 13.79
C ALA A 36 -10.51 16.50 13.27
N ASN A 37 -10.35 15.51 14.15
CA ASN A 37 -10.15 14.11 13.82
C ASN A 37 -11.34 13.54 13.04
N ALA A 38 -12.56 13.86 13.46
CA ALA A 38 -13.78 13.45 12.78
C ALA A 38 -13.98 14.20 11.45
N GLU A 39 -13.80 15.52 11.43
CA GLU A 39 -13.99 16.36 10.23
C GLU A 39 -12.99 16.05 9.12
N LEU A 40 -11.73 15.82 9.49
CA LEU A 40 -10.64 15.56 8.56
C LEU A 40 -10.43 14.07 8.27
N GLY A 41 -11.08 13.17 9.03
CA GLY A 41 -10.98 11.72 8.84
C GLY A 41 -9.60 11.16 9.18
N MET A 42 -8.95 11.68 10.23
CA MET A 42 -7.56 11.34 10.58
C MET A 42 -7.41 9.99 11.28
N ALA A 43 -8.50 9.44 11.83
CA ALA A 43 -8.53 8.15 12.55
C ALA A 43 -7.49 8.05 13.69
N LEU A 44 -7.20 9.16 14.37
CA LEU A 44 -6.30 9.21 15.52
C LEU A 44 -6.90 8.45 16.71
N SER A 45 -6.06 7.68 17.39
CA SER A 45 -6.38 7.10 18.69
C SER A 45 -6.31 8.16 19.79
N GLN A 46 -6.94 7.86 20.94
CA GLN A 46 -6.88 8.75 22.11
C GLN A 46 -5.45 9.08 22.52
N LYS A 47 -4.55 8.09 22.56
CA LYS A 47 -3.13 8.29 22.92
C LYS A 47 -2.39 9.18 21.93
N GLU A 48 -2.73 9.10 20.64
CA GLU A 48 -2.13 9.96 19.62
C GLU A 48 -2.60 11.41 19.76
N MET A 49 -3.88 11.62 20.13
CA MET A 49 -4.40 12.96 20.42
C MET A 49 -3.76 13.54 21.69
N GLU A 50 -3.64 12.76 22.76
CA GLU A 50 -2.94 13.16 23.99
C GLU A 50 -1.48 13.57 23.69
N TYR A 51 -0.76 12.76 22.90
CA TYR A 51 0.60 13.09 22.45
C TYR A 51 0.66 14.42 21.69
N LEU A 52 -0.31 14.69 20.79
CA LEU A 52 -0.36 15.94 20.05
C LEU A 52 -0.59 17.13 20.98
N ILE A 53 -1.51 17.03 21.94
CA ILE A 53 -1.79 18.10 22.92
C ILE A 53 -0.51 18.46 23.68
N GLU A 54 0.15 17.47 24.27
CA GLU A 54 1.38 17.68 25.04
C GLU A 54 2.46 18.41 24.23
N ASN A 55 2.62 18.04 22.95
CA ASN A 55 3.63 18.65 22.09
C ASN A 55 3.26 20.08 21.67
N PHE A 56 2.00 20.36 21.34
CA PHE A 56 1.58 21.70 20.94
C PHE A 56 1.48 22.67 22.13
N GLU A 57 1.16 22.18 23.32
CA GLU A 57 1.30 22.92 24.58
C GLU A 57 2.76 23.32 24.84
N ALA A 58 3.69 22.38 24.68
CA ALA A 58 5.12 22.65 24.82
C ALA A 58 5.64 23.68 23.79
N LEU A 59 5.13 23.63 22.56
CA LEU A 59 5.44 24.59 21.50
C LEU A 59 4.75 25.95 21.68
N LYS A 60 3.79 26.06 22.61
CA LYS A 60 3.01 27.28 22.89
C LYS A 60 2.34 27.87 21.66
N ARG A 61 1.86 27.00 20.76
CA ARG A 61 1.05 27.38 19.61
C ARG A 61 0.06 26.29 19.25
N ASP A 62 -1.01 26.69 18.59
CA ASP A 62 -1.95 25.76 18.01
C ASP A 62 -1.37 25.04 16.76
N PRO A 63 -1.76 23.78 16.53
CA PRO A 63 -1.46 23.08 15.28
C PRO A 63 -2.28 23.61 14.10
N THR A 64 -1.71 23.49 12.92
CA THR A 64 -2.44 23.67 11.66
C THR A 64 -3.07 22.35 11.20
N ASP A 65 -4.13 22.42 10.42
CA ASP A 65 -4.76 21.26 9.79
C ASP A 65 -3.76 20.41 8.97
N ALA A 66 -2.83 21.07 8.27
CA ALA A 66 -1.76 20.42 7.52
C ALA A 66 -0.80 19.62 8.42
N GLU A 67 -0.43 20.15 9.59
CA GLU A 67 0.44 19.45 10.56
C GLU A 67 -0.24 18.22 11.15
N LEU A 68 -1.53 18.33 11.49
CA LEU A 68 -2.30 17.20 12.01
C LEU A 68 -2.51 16.13 10.95
N MET A 69 -2.84 16.52 9.72
CA MET A 69 -2.97 15.58 8.60
C MET A 69 -1.65 14.88 8.29
N MET A 70 -0.53 15.61 8.27
CA MET A 70 0.80 15.01 8.13
C MET A 70 1.06 13.97 9.22
N PHE A 71 0.78 14.32 10.49
CA PHE A 71 0.97 13.40 11.61
C PHE A 71 0.09 12.15 11.48
N ALA A 72 -1.19 12.31 11.14
CA ALA A 72 -2.14 11.22 10.96
C ALA A 72 -1.68 10.25 9.87
N GLN A 73 -1.27 10.76 8.71
CA GLN A 73 -0.80 9.93 7.60
C GLN A 73 0.48 9.18 7.97
N ALA A 74 1.45 9.84 8.61
CA ALA A 74 2.71 9.24 9.03
C ALA A 74 2.54 8.16 10.11
N ASN A 75 1.52 8.29 10.97
CA ASN A 75 1.24 7.36 12.07
C ASN A 75 0.09 6.39 11.78
N SER A 76 -0.42 6.34 10.55
CA SER A 76 -1.38 5.31 10.14
C SER A 76 -0.79 3.90 10.25
N GLU A 77 -1.64 2.88 10.35
CA GLU A 77 -1.20 1.48 10.38
C GLU A 77 -0.34 1.14 9.14
N HIS A 78 -0.80 1.56 7.96
CA HIS A 78 -0.15 1.34 6.68
C HIS A 78 1.27 1.94 6.63
N CYS A 79 1.50 3.12 7.20
CA CYS A 79 2.82 3.76 7.19
C CYS A 79 3.74 3.26 8.30
N ARG A 80 3.18 3.03 9.50
CA ARG A 80 3.98 2.74 10.71
C ARG A 80 4.16 1.25 10.96
N HIS A 81 3.41 0.38 10.28
CA HIS A 81 3.45 -1.07 10.43
C HIS A 81 3.32 -1.50 11.90
N LYS A 82 2.32 -0.94 12.62
CA LYS A 82 2.17 -1.09 14.07
C LYS A 82 2.02 -2.56 14.47
N VAL A 83 1.22 -3.33 13.74
CA VAL A 83 0.97 -4.76 14.00
C VAL A 83 2.24 -5.59 13.86
N PHE A 84 3.06 -5.30 12.84
CA PHE A 84 4.30 -6.02 12.59
C PHE A 84 5.37 -5.78 13.67
N ASN A 85 5.32 -4.63 14.35
CA ASN A 85 6.24 -4.25 15.43
C ASN A 85 5.63 -4.42 16.84
N ALA A 86 4.43 -5.00 16.96
CA ALA A 86 3.76 -5.17 18.24
C ALA A 86 4.32 -6.35 19.04
N ASP A 87 4.23 -6.25 20.37
CA ASP A 87 4.35 -7.39 21.28
C ASP A 87 3.11 -8.29 21.16
N TRP A 88 3.32 -9.61 21.19
CA TRP A 88 2.24 -10.59 21.08
C TRP A 88 2.07 -11.39 22.36
N ILE A 89 0.82 -11.69 22.73
CA ILE A 89 0.46 -12.67 23.75
C ILE A 89 -0.51 -13.65 23.07
N ILE A 90 -0.10 -14.92 22.97
CA ILE A 90 -0.88 -15.99 22.32
C ILE A 90 -1.19 -17.03 23.40
N ASP A 91 -2.48 -17.33 23.60
CA ASP A 91 -2.96 -18.25 24.64
C ASP A 91 -2.42 -17.94 26.04
N GLY A 92 -2.31 -16.65 26.36
CA GLY A 92 -1.80 -16.15 27.64
C GLY A 92 -0.27 -16.12 27.76
N ILE A 93 0.47 -16.57 26.74
CA ILE A 93 1.93 -16.63 26.73
C ILE A 93 2.50 -15.46 25.93
N LYS A 94 3.31 -14.62 26.59
CA LYS A 94 4.05 -13.54 25.91
C LYS A 94 5.07 -14.15 24.95
N GLN A 95 5.04 -13.67 23.71
CA GLN A 95 6.00 -14.05 22.67
C GLN A 95 7.25 -13.17 22.75
N GLU A 96 8.40 -13.76 22.43
CA GLU A 96 9.71 -13.09 22.54
C GLU A 96 9.97 -12.11 21.39
N HIS A 97 9.42 -12.37 20.21
CA HIS A 97 9.73 -11.64 18.98
C HIS A 97 8.49 -11.01 18.38
N THR A 98 8.66 -9.83 17.78
CA THR A 98 7.65 -9.24 16.91
C THR A 98 7.57 -10.01 15.59
N LEU A 99 6.50 -9.81 14.81
CA LEU A 99 6.42 -10.40 13.46
C LEU A 99 7.60 -9.94 12.60
N PHE A 100 7.99 -8.66 12.69
CA PHE A 100 9.09 -8.14 11.90
C PHE A 100 10.45 -8.68 12.34
N ASP A 101 10.64 -8.96 13.63
CA ASP A 101 11.85 -9.62 14.13
C ASP A 101 11.97 -11.05 13.59
N MET A 102 10.86 -11.79 13.51
CA MET A 102 10.84 -13.12 12.90
C MET A 102 11.21 -13.06 11.41
N ILE A 103 10.74 -12.04 10.68
CA ILE A 103 11.16 -11.83 9.28
C ILE A 103 12.65 -11.49 9.20
N LYS A 104 13.16 -10.57 10.03
CA LYS A 104 14.60 -10.21 10.07
C LYS A 104 15.49 -11.38 10.47
N HIS A 105 14.97 -12.36 11.21
CA HIS A 105 15.72 -13.56 11.56
C HIS A 105 16.15 -14.35 10.32
N THR A 106 15.37 -14.34 9.25
CA THR A 106 15.73 -14.98 7.97
C THR A 106 17.01 -14.36 7.37
N TYR A 107 17.08 -13.03 7.34
CA TYR A 107 18.26 -12.28 6.91
C TYR A 107 19.47 -12.52 7.83
N LYS A 108 19.26 -12.53 9.15
CA LYS A 108 20.35 -12.82 10.12
C LYS A 108 20.93 -14.23 9.92
N SER A 109 20.08 -15.18 9.54
CA SER A 109 20.47 -16.59 9.35
C SER A 109 21.14 -16.83 8.00
N PHE A 110 20.73 -16.10 6.96
CA PHE A 110 21.23 -16.27 5.59
C PHE A 110 21.55 -14.89 4.95
N PRO A 111 22.58 -14.19 5.41
CA PRO A 111 22.92 -12.85 4.91
C PRO A 111 23.69 -12.87 3.58
N GLU A 112 24.20 -14.03 3.17
CA GLU A 112 25.06 -14.17 2.00
C GLU A 112 24.37 -13.67 0.72
N GLY A 113 25.08 -12.81 -0.03
CA GLY A 113 24.58 -12.24 -1.27
C GLY A 113 23.55 -11.13 -1.09
N ILE A 114 23.21 -10.69 0.12
CA ILE A 114 22.27 -9.57 0.35
C ILE A 114 23.05 -8.27 0.58
N LEU A 115 22.83 -7.28 -0.27
CA LEU A 115 23.47 -5.95 -0.22
C LEU A 115 22.62 -4.93 0.55
N SER A 116 21.29 -5.04 0.41
CA SER A 116 20.33 -4.19 1.12
C SER A 116 19.08 -4.96 1.51
N ALA A 117 18.68 -4.84 2.78
CA ALA A 117 17.41 -5.31 3.30
C ALA A 117 16.96 -4.38 4.44
N TYR A 118 15.67 -4.04 4.48
CA TYR A 118 15.01 -3.26 5.55
C TYR A 118 15.56 -1.83 5.78
N LYS A 119 16.32 -1.27 4.83
CA LYS A 119 16.93 0.07 4.94
C LYS A 119 16.72 0.95 3.71
N ASP A 120 15.86 0.52 2.80
CA ASP A 120 15.54 1.18 1.53
C ASP A 120 14.14 0.72 1.07
N ASN A 121 13.64 1.29 -0.01
CA ASN A 121 12.32 0.99 -0.59
C ASN A 121 12.26 -0.39 -1.27
N ALA A 122 13.40 -0.98 -1.61
CA ALA A 122 13.53 -2.34 -2.14
C ALA A 122 14.70 -3.10 -1.51
N ALA A 123 14.66 -4.43 -1.59
CA ALA A 123 15.81 -5.27 -1.25
C ALA A 123 16.76 -5.37 -2.45
N VAL A 124 18.07 -5.52 -2.19
CA VAL A 124 19.10 -5.67 -3.22
C VAL A 124 19.97 -6.88 -2.91
N MET A 125 20.16 -7.76 -3.89
CA MET A 125 21.07 -8.90 -3.83
C MET A 125 22.19 -8.78 -4.86
N THR A 126 23.32 -9.40 -4.55
CA THR A 126 24.45 -9.54 -5.47
C THR A 126 24.00 -10.28 -6.72
N GLY A 127 24.24 -9.67 -7.87
CA GLY A 127 24.19 -10.37 -9.15
C GLY A 127 25.59 -10.75 -9.60
N GLY A 128 25.91 -10.50 -10.88
CA GLY A 128 27.21 -10.86 -11.46
C GLY A 128 27.76 -9.79 -12.40
N THR A 129 28.96 -10.02 -12.88
CA THR A 129 29.58 -9.16 -13.90
C THR A 129 28.80 -9.28 -15.21
N GLY A 130 28.45 -8.14 -15.78
CA GLY A 130 27.71 -8.05 -17.02
C GLY A 130 28.05 -6.76 -17.76
N LYS A 131 27.33 -6.51 -18.86
CA LYS A 131 27.52 -5.30 -19.65
C LYS A 131 26.22 -4.54 -19.76
N TRP A 132 26.22 -3.28 -19.33
CA TRP A 132 25.15 -2.34 -19.61
C TRP A 132 25.26 -1.85 -21.06
N PHE A 133 24.14 -1.82 -21.76
CA PHE A 133 24.03 -1.17 -23.06
C PHE A 133 23.27 0.14 -22.90
N MET A 134 23.97 1.28 -22.97
CA MET A 134 23.41 2.60 -22.67
C MET A 134 24.06 3.69 -23.54
N PRO A 135 23.41 4.86 -23.69
CA PRO A 135 24.00 5.97 -24.44
C PRO A 135 25.29 6.46 -23.78
N ASP A 136 26.33 6.59 -24.60
CA ASP A 136 27.65 7.14 -24.25
C ASP A 136 27.66 8.63 -24.59
N SER A 137 27.71 9.49 -23.56
CA SER A 137 27.65 10.94 -23.73
C SER A 137 28.88 11.52 -24.44
N GLU A 138 30.02 10.85 -24.37
CA GLU A 138 31.25 11.28 -25.04
C GLU A 138 31.24 10.91 -26.51
N LYS A 139 30.85 9.66 -26.83
CA LYS A 139 30.84 9.15 -28.21
C LYS A 139 29.57 9.52 -28.99
N LYS A 140 28.52 9.95 -28.31
CA LYS A 140 27.18 10.21 -28.90
C LYS A 140 26.62 8.98 -29.63
N SER A 141 26.90 7.79 -29.10
CA SER A 141 26.44 6.49 -29.62
C SER A 141 26.08 5.56 -28.46
N TYR A 142 25.42 4.43 -28.73
CA TYR A 142 25.29 3.39 -27.71
C TYR A 142 26.60 2.63 -27.54
N SER A 143 26.97 2.32 -26.30
CA SER A 143 28.18 1.57 -25.93
C SER A 143 27.86 0.50 -24.89
N PHE A 144 28.73 -0.50 -24.79
CA PHE A 144 28.70 -1.47 -23.70
C PHE A 144 29.65 -1.04 -22.57
N PHE A 145 29.16 -1.07 -21.33
CA PHE A 145 29.91 -0.76 -20.12
C PHE A 145 29.92 -1.97 -19.19
N GLU A 146 31.10 -2.50 -18.88
CA GLU A 146 31.25 -3.64 -17.97
C GLU A 146 31.11 -3.18 -16.52
N ASP A 147 30.24 -3.85 -15.76
CA ASP A 147 29.99 -3.54 -14.36
C ASP A 147 29.42 -4.78 -13.63
N ASN A 148 29.37 -4.71 -12.30
CA ASN A 148 28.62 -5.65 -11.48
C ASN A 148 27.13 -5.28 -11.49
N ILE A 149 26.32 -6.09 -12.16
CA ILE A 149 24.88 -5.87 -12.28
C ILE A 149 24.19 -6.61 -11.14
N HIS A 150 23.78 -5.87 -10.11
CA HIS A 150 23.01 -6.39 -8.98
C HIS A 150 21.51 -6.48 -9.29
N SER A 151 20.76 -7.21 -8.48
CA SER A 151 19.31 -7.37 -8.65
C SER A 151 18.57 -6.76 -7.47
N MET A 152 17.58 -5.92 -7.78
CA MET A 152 16.63 -5.42 -6.79
C MET A 152 15.30 -6.15 -6.88
N MET A 153 14.55 -6.17 -5.79
CA MET A 153 13.21 -6.76 -5.74
C MET A 153 12.32 -6.03 -4.74
N LYS A 154 11.08 -5.76 -5.16
CA LYS A 154 10.00 -5.21 -4.35
C LYS A 154 8.67 -5.81 -4.82
N VAL A 155 7.72 -5.89 -3.91
CA VAL A 155 6.32 -6.24 -4.18
C VAL A 155 5.47 -5.33 -3.32
N GLU A 156 4.43 -4.74 -3.91
CA GLU A 156 3.43 -3.95 -3.20
C GLU A 156 2.02 -4.50 -3.45
N THR A 157 1.06 -4.02 -2.68
CA THR A 157 -0.37 -4.31 -2.88
C THR A 157 -1.16 -3.01 -2.93
N HIS A 158 -2.27 -2.99 -3.66
CA HIS A 158 -3.13 -1.81 -3.76
C HIS A 158 -4.61 -2.15 -3.58
N ASN A 159 -4.89 -2.89 -2.51
CA ASN A 159 -6.16 -3.59 -2.29
C ASN A 159 -7.36 -2.65 -2.17
N HIS A 160 -7.31 -1.70 -1.23
CA HIS A 160 -8.45 -0.82 -0.94
C HIS A 160 -8.82 0.06 -2.14
N PRO A 161 -7.89 0.77 -2.82
CA PRO A 161 -8.22 1.53 -4.01
C PRO A 161 -8.78 0.67 -5.14
N THR A 162 -8.23 -0.54 -5.35
CA THR A 162 -8.72 -1.47 -6.37
C THR A 162 -10.14 -1.95 -6.10
N ALA A 163 -10.52 -2.11 -4.82
CA ALA A 163 -11.89 -2.44 -4.46
C ALA A 163 -12.88 -1.30 -4.77
N ILE A 164 -12.43 -0.03 -4.84
CA ILE A 164 -13.29 1.13 -5.14
C ILE A 164 -13.30 1.42 -6.65
N SER A 165 -12.13 1.49 -7.28
CA SER A 165 -11.97 1.78 -8.69
C SER A 165 -10.84 0.91 -9.25
N PRO A 166 -11.16 -0.25 -9.86
CA PRO A 166 -10.15 -1.27 -10.12
C PRO A 166 -9.08 -0.86 -11.13
N PHE A 167 -9.46 -0.17 -12.22
CA PHE A 167 -8.50 0.27 -13.23
C PHE A 167 -7.41 1.19 -12.64
N PRO A 168 -7.74 2.37 -12.07
CA PRO A 168 -6.71 3.24 -11.52
C PRO A 168 -6.04 2.62 -10.29
N GLY A 169 -6.76 1.82 -9.48
CA GLY A 169 -6.18 1.13 -8.33
C GLY A 169 -5.06 0.14 -8.74
N ALA A 170 -5.28 -0.69 -9.75
CA ALA A 170 -4.24 -1.59 -10.24
C ALA A 170 -3.11 -0.82 -10.95
N ALA A 171 -3.44 0.20 -11.74
CA ALA A 171 -2.46 1.01 -12.45
C ALA A 171 -1.50 1.74 -11.50
N THR A 172 -2.03 2.43 -10.48
CA THR A 172 -1.20 3.13 -9.49
C THR A 172 -0.50 2.17 -8.54
N GLY A 173 -1.00 0.95 -8.37
CA GLY A 173 -0.29 -0.14 -7.71
C GLY A 173 1.03 -0.47 -8.42
N SER A 174 0.98 -0.78 -9.73
CA SER A 174 2.18 -0.97 -10.54
C SER A 174 3.07 0.28 -10.53
N GLY A 175 2.48 1.46 -10.71
CA GLY A 175 3.23 2.71 -10.77
C GLY A 175 3.91 3.09 -9.46
N GLY A 176 3.33 2.76 -8.30
CA GLY A 176 3.95 2.94 -6.99
C GLY A 176 5.18 2.07 -6.84
N GLU A 177 5.02 0.78 -7.11
CA GLU A 177 6.10 -0.20 -7.01
C GLU A 177 7.27 0.09 -7.97
N ILE A 178 6.99 0.50 -9.21
CA ILE A 178 8.01 0.94 -10.17
C ILE A 178 8.81 2.14 -9.65
N ARG A 179 8.18 3.07 -8.91
CA ARG A 179 8.90 4.22 -8.33
C ARG A 179 9.82 3.79 -7.19
N ASP A 180 9.43 2.81 -6.40
CA ASP A 180 10.29 2.27 -5.35
C ASP A 180 11.53 1.58 -5.91
N GLU A 181 11.36 0.80 -6.98
CA GLU A 181 12.48 0.24 -7.73
C GLU A 181 13.40 1.35 -8.25
N ALA A 182 12.86 2.34 -8.96
CA ALA A 182 13.67 3.43 -9.52
C ALA A 182 14.37 4.29 -8.45
N ALA A 183 13.77 4.44 -7.27
CA ALA A 183 14.31 5.23 -6.16
C ALA A 183 15.28 4.46 -5.25
N THR A 184 15.51 3.17 -5.50
CA THR A 184 16.43 2.35 -4.69
C THR A 184 17.86 2.90 -4.78
N GLY A 185 18.50 3.07 -3.63
CA GLY A 185 19.86 3.60 -3.51
C GLY A 185 19.98 5.04 -4.03
N ARG A 186 20.70 5.21 -5.15
CA ARG A 186 20.93 6.52 -5.80
C ARG A 186 20.31 6.58 -7.20
N GLY A 187 19.35 5.71 -7.46
CA GLY A 187 18.79 5.45 -8.78
C GLY A 187 19.09 4.03 -9.23
N ALA A 188 18.03 3.32 -9.63
CA ALA A 188 18.12 2.00 -10.23
C ALA A 188 17.14 1.89 -11.41
N THR A 189 17.21 0.78 -12.16
CA THR A 189 16.41 0.58 -13.38
C THR A 189 15.44 -0.59 -13.22
N PRO A 190 14.12 -0.33 -13.16
CA PRO A 190 13.08 -1.35 -13.25
C PRO A 190 13.28 -2.25 -14.48
N LYS A 191 13.09 -3.57 -14.32
CA LYS A 191 13.39 -4.53 -15.40
C LYS A 191 12.25 -5.46 -15.79
N ALA A 192 11.59 -6.09 -14.83
CA ALA A 192 10.51 -7.04 -15.10
C ALA A 192 9.53 -7.10 -13.92
N GLY A 193 8.23 -7.14 -14.23
CA GLY A 193 7.14 -7.12 -13.26
C GLY A 193 6.51 -8.49 -13.04
N LEU A 194 5.74 -8.58 -11.96
CA LEU A 194 4.76 -9.63 -11.73
C LEU A 194 3.42 -9.01 -11.32
N THR A 195 2.32 -9.74 -11.51
CA THR A 195 0.98 -9.27 -11.10
C THR A 195 0.17 -10.37 -10.41
N GLY A 196 -0.48 -10.03 -9.30
CA GLY A 196 -1.30 -10.95 -8.52
C GLY A 196 -2.71 -10.41 -8.29
N PHE A 197 -3.73 -11.25 -8.46
CA PHE A 197 -5.10 -10.92 -8.08
C PHE A 197 -5.72 -12.04 -7.25
N VAL A 198 -6.32 -11.68 -6.11
CA VAL A 198 -7.18 -12.56 -5.32
C VAL A 198 -8.53 -11.88 -5.17
N VAL A 199 -9.59 -12.53 -5.64
CA VAL A 199 -10.96 -12.00 -5.58
C VAL A 199 -11.95 -13.05 -5.08
N SER A 200 -13.16 -12.61 -4.76
CA SER A 200 -14.29 -13.53 -4.55
C SER A 200 -14.72 -14.19 -5.87
N HIS A 201 -15.71 -15.09 -5.80
CA HIS A 201 -16.33 -15.68 -6.99
C HIS A 201 -16.73 -14.63 -8.03
N LEU A 202 -16.39 -14.90 -9.30
CA LEU A 202 -16.61 -13.98 -10.42
C LEU A 202 -18.10 -13.84 -10.72
N GLN A 203 -18.86 -14.93 -10.65
CA GLN A 203 -20.29 -14.97 -11.00
C GLN A 203 -20.54 -14.38 -12.39
N ILE A 204 -19.81 -14.88 -13.40
CA ILE A 204 -19.91 -14.43 -14.78
C ILE A 204 -21.34 -14.72 -15.29
N PRO A 205 -22.07 -13.71 -15.85
CA PRO A 205 -23.39 -13.92 -16.43
C PRO A 205 -23.38 -15.06 -17.45
N ASP A 206 -24.39 -15.92 -17.38
CA ASP A 206 -24.55 -17.11 -18.23
C ASP A 206 -23.40 -18.15 -18.14
N PHE A 207 -22.47 -17.99 -17.19
CA PHE A 207 -21.35 -18.91 -16.97
C PHE A 207 -21.04 -19.14 -15.48
N THR A 208 -22.05 -19.01 -14.62
CA THR A 208 -21.93 -19.27 -13.18
C THR A 208 -21.60 -20.73 -12.91
N GLN A 209 -20.65 -20.98 -12.00
CA GLN A 209 -20.25 -22.33 -11.63
C GLN A 209 -21.05 -22.85 -10.43
N SER A 210 -21.20 -24.17 -10.32
CA SER A 210 -22.06 -24.79 -9.28
C SER A 210 -21.61 -24.53 -7.84
N TRP A 211 -20.34 -24.16 -7.64
CA TRP A 211 -19.79 -23.79 -6.33
C TRP A 211 -19.97 -22.31 -6.00
N GLU A 212 -20.31 -21.46 -6.97
CA GLU A 212 -20.44 -20.02 -6.74
C GLU A 212 -21.73 -19.70 -5.98
N LYS A 213 -21.59 -19.08 -4.81
CA LYS A 213 -22.71 -18.60 -4.00
C LYS A 213 -22.67 -17.09 -3.84
N SER A 214 -23.82 -16.45 -4.06
CA SER A 214 -24.00 -15.03 -3.77
C SER A 214 -24.38 -14.81 -2.31
N ILE A 215 -23.68 -13.90 -1.63
CA ILE A 215 -24.01 -13.40 -0.29
C ILE A 215 -24.08 -11.86 -0.27
N GLY A 216 -24.21 -11.26 -1.46
CA GLY A 216 -24.11 -9.81 -1.66
C GLY A 216 -22.67 -9.26 -1.59
N ARG A 217 -22.59 -7.94 -1.79
CA ARG A 217 -21.43 -7.07 -1.58
C ARG A 217 -21.93 -5.68 -1.17
N PRO A 218 -21.12 -4.86 -0.49
CA PRO A 218 -21.44 -3.44 -0.33
C PRO A 218 -21.55 -2.75 -1.69
N ASP A 219 -22.54 -1.86 -1.86
CA ASP A 219 -22.76 -1.14 -3.13
C ASP A 219 -21.59 -0.23 -3.52
N ARG A 220 -20.82 0.22 -2.54
CA ARG A 220 -19.67 1.14 -2.69
C ARG A 220 -18.37 0.50 -3.22
N ILE A 221 -18.31 -0.83 -3.37
CA ILE A 221 -17.12 -1.53 -3.87
C ILE A 221 -17.44 -2.27 -5.17
N ALA A 222 -16.47 -2.40 -6.06
CA ALA A 222 -16.58 -3.21 -7.26
C ALA A 222 -16.80 -4.70 -6.95
N SER A 223 -17.53 -5.39 -7.81
CA SER A 223 -17.62 -6.85 -7.83
C SER A 223 -16.29 -7.48 -8.24
N SER A 224 -16.13 -8.77 -7.95
CA SER A 224 -14.96 -9.53 -8.39
C SER A 224 -14.83 -9.59 -9.91
N MET A 225 -15.95 -9.66 -10.64
CA MET A 225 -15.94 -9.56 -12.10
C MET A 225 -15.46 -8.19 -12.56
N GLU A 226 -15.99 -7.10 -12.01
CA GLU A 226 -15.54 -5.73 -12.35
C GLU A 226 -14.04 -5.55 -12.05
N ILE A 227 -13.55 -6.08 -10.92
CA ILE A 227 -12.11 -6.05 -10.60
C ILE A 227 -11.30 -6.79 -11.66
N MET A 228 -11.73 -7.99 -12.08
CA MET A 228 -10.97 -8.77 -13.07
C MET A 228 -11.14 -8.27 -14.51
N MET A 229 -12.17 -7.48 -14.80
CA MET A 229 -12.34 -6.83 -16.11
C MET A 229 -11.49 -5.56 -16.22
N GLU A 230 -11.41 -4.76 -15.16
CA GLU A 230 -10.79 -3.43 -15.20
C GLU A 230 -9.38 -3.39 -14.59
N GLY A 231 -9.15 -4.12 -13.50
CA GLY A 231 -7.88 -4.13 -12.75
C GLY A 231 -6.70 -4.63 -13.58
N PRO A 232 -6.75 -5.83 -14.18
CA PRO A 232 -5.67 -6.33 -15.04
C PRO A 232 -5.34 -5.38 -16.19
N ILE A 233 -6.34 -4.73 -16.80
CA ILE A 233 -6.14 -3.75 -17.87
C ILE A 233 -5.43 -2.51 -17.33
N GLY A 234 -5.83 -2.00 -16.16
CA GLY A 234 -5.16 -0.87 -15.51
C GLY A 234 -3.69 -1.14 -15.22
N GLY A 235 -3.40 -2.26 -14.55
CA GLY A 235 -2.02 -2.68 -14.26
C GLY A 235 -1.17 -2.90 -15.52
N ALA A 236 -1.74 -3.56 -16.54
CA ALA A 236 -1.07 -3.78 -17.82
C ALA A 236 -0.84 -2.49 -18.59
N SER A 237 -1.80 -1.56 -18.58
CA SER A 237 -1.68 -0.25 -19.24
C SER A 237 -0.50 0.52 -18.69
N PHE A 238 -0.34 0.55 -17.36
CA PHE A 238 0.80 1.21 -16.74
C PHE A 238 2.14 0.55 -17.13
N ASN A 239 2.23 -0.79 -17.03
CA ASN A 239 3.43 -1.54 -17.39
C ASN A 239 3.82 -1.35 -18.88
N ASN A 240 2.83 -1.36 -19.78
CA ASN A 240 3.01 -1.20 -21.21
C ASN A 240 3.48 0.22 -21.57
N GLU A 241 2.83 1.25 -21.03
CA GLU A 241 3.17 2.65 -21.30
C GLU A 241 4.53 3.02 -20.70
N PHE A 242 4.84 2.52 -19.51
CA PHE A 242 6.15 2.69 -18.89
C PHE A 242 7.25 1.92 -19.63
N GLY A 243 6.93 0.74 -20.19
CA GLY A 243 7.88 -0.10 -20.93
C GLY A 243 8.58 -1.16 -20.06
N ARG A 244 7.90 -1.70 -19.04
CA ARG A 244 8.39 -2.82 -18.22
C ARG A 244 7.60 -4.10 -18.53
N PRO A 245 8.23 -5.19 -18.99
CA PRO A 245 7.53 -6.44 -19.27
C PRO A 245 7.03 -7.08 -17.97
N ASN A 246 5.77 -7.53 -17.97
CA ASN A 246 5.20 -8.32 -16.89
C ASN A 246 5.33 -9.81 -17.23
N ILE A 247 6.14 -10.56 -16.49
CA ILE A 247 6.60 -11.90 -16.90
C ILE A 247 6.11 -13.03 -16.01
N LEU A 248 5.42 -12.70 -14.90
CA LEU A 248 4.91 -13.66 -13.95
C LEU A 248 3.60 -13.15 -13.34
N GLY A 249 2.78 -14.05 -12.85
CA GLY A 249 1.63 -13.65 -12.05
C GLY A 249 0.88 -14.82 -11.46
N PHE A 250 -0.13 -14.48 -10.66
CA PHE A 250 -1.09 -15.44 -10.15
C PHE A 250 -2.49 -14.83 -10.13
N PHE A 251 -3.49 -15.69 -10.27
CA PHE A 251 -4.88 -15.32 -10.15
C PHE A 251 -5.60 -16.40 -9.35
N GLU A 252 -6.23 -16.00 -8.26
CA GLU A 252 -7.06 -16.87 -7.43
C GLU A 252 -8.45 -16.25 -7.25
N HIS A 253 -9.49 -17.09 -7.35
CA HIS A 253 -10.82 -16.72 -6.91
C HIS A 253 -11.29 -17.66 -5.80
N LEU A 254 -11.58 -17.10 -4.62
CA LEU A 254 -12.07 -17.89 -3.49
C LEU A 254 -13.11 -17.10 -2.71
N LYS A 255 -14.25 -17.76 -2.47
CA LYS A 255 -15.25 -17.29 -1.52
C LYS A 255 -15.86 -18.50 -0.85
N THR A 256 -15.53 -18.71 0.42
CA THR A 256 -16.07 -19.83 1.19
C THR A 256 -16.68 -19.35 2.48
N ARG A 257 -17.69 -20.07 2.96
CA ARG A 257 -18.26 -19.83 4.28
C ARG A 257 -17.42 -20.61 5.29
N ILE A 258 -16.66 -19.90 6.10
CA ILE A 258 -15.95 -20.51 7.23
C ILE A 258 -16.96 -20.63 8.38
N ASN A 259 -17.31 -21.87 8.72
CA ASN A 259 -18.02 -22.13 9.97
C ASN A 259 -16.95 -22.11 11.08
N PHE A 260 -16.83 -20.99 11.80
CA PHE A 260 -16.09 -20.99 13.06
C PHE A 260 -16.86 -21.91 14.01
N MET A 261 -16.41 -23.16 14.15
CA MET A 261 -16.79 -23.94 15.32
C MET A 261 -16.28 -23.14 16.51
N LYS A 262 -17.20 -22.72 17.39
CA LYS A 262 -16.82 -22.22 18.71
C LYS A 262 -16.01 -23.34 19.35
N THR A 263 -14.69 -23.20 19.40
CA THR A 263 -13.88 -23.99 20.33
C THR A 263 -14.33 -23.57 21.71
N THR A 264 -15.19 -24.37 22.31
CA THR A 264 -15.51 -24.26 23.73
C THR A 264 -14.20 -24.46 24.49
N PRO A 265 -13.84 -23.61 25.45
CA PRO A 265 -12.66 -23.85 26.29
C PRO A 265 -12.87 -25.16 27.06
N GLY A 266 -12.27 -26.26 26.61
CA GLY A 266 -12.47 -27.59 27.21
C GLY A 266 -12.09 -28.79 26.35
N ASP A 267 -12.06 -28.68 25.01
CA ASP A 267 -11.87 -29.84 24.13
C ASP A 267 -10.41 -30.21 23.81
N ILE A 268 -9.42 -29.62 24.51
CA ILE A 268 -8.04 -30.13 24.48
C ILE A 268 -7.86 -31.14 25.61
N THR A 269 -8.51 -32.30 25.48
CA THR A 269 -8.09 -33.50 26.20
C THR A 269 -8.09 -34.69 25.24
N ASN A 270 -6.88 -35.15 24.95
CA ASN A 270 -6.51 -36.49 24.48
C ASN A 270 -7.24 -37.06 23.25
N GLN A 271 -6.57 -36.98 22.10
CA GLN A 271 -6.22 -38.15 21.28
C GLN A 271 -5.05 -37.87 20.36
#